data_AF-A0A209B2L7-F1
#
_entry.id   AF-A0A209B2L7-F1
#
_cell.length_a   1.000
_cell.length_b   1.000
_cell.length_c   1.000
_cell.angle_alpha   90.00
_cell.angle_beta   90.00
_cell.angle_gamma   90.00
#
_symmetry.space_group_name_H-M   'P 1'
#
loop_
_entity.id
_entity.type
_entity.pdbx_description
1 polymer ?
#
loop_
_entity_poly.entity_id
_entity_poly.type
_entity_poly.pdbx_seq_one_letter_code
_entity_poly.pdbx_strand_id
1 'polypeptide(L)'
;MRWDEWGRCDRGADQDVRAGWGVLPRALVVRRLLERQRAGELSARHVRAVAETVGVSERTVWRWLEQAKATGRAEGPVRQGYVVSDEVWELLGEAGGQCL
;
A
#
# COMPACT_ATOMS: atom_id res chain seq x y z
N MET A 1 -12.32 17.31 6.29
CA MET A 1 -10.86 17.37 6.07
C MET A 1 -10.61 17.18 4.59
N ARG A 2 -9.91 18.13 3.96
CA ARG A 2 -9.77 18.27 2.50
C ARG A 2 -8.50 17.55 2.01
N TRP A 3 -8.59 16.99 0.81
CA TRP A 3 -7.81 15.85 0.30
C TRP A 3 -6.39 16.15 -0.21
N ASP A 4 -5.85 17.35 -0.01
CA ASP A 4 -4.69 17.86 -0.78
C ASP A 4 -3.32 17.81 -0.07
N GLU A 5 -3.23 17.51 1.23
CA GLU A 5 -2.05 17.90 2.00
C GLU A 5 -1.22 16.76 2.59
N TRP A 6 -0.86 15.71 1.82
CA TRP A 6 0.03 14.71 2.41
C TRP A 6 1.04 14.04 1.47
N GLY A 7 2.31 14.35 1.77
CA GLY A 7 3.53 13.90 1.11
C GLY A 7 3.85 12.40 1.19
N ARG A 8 4.70 12.04 0.23
CA ARG A 8 5.19 10.73 -0.20
C ARG A 8 5.92 9.97 0.92
N CYS A 9 5.31 8.91 1.44
CA CYS A 9 6.00 7.80 2.11
C CYS A 9 5.45 6.50 1.55
N ASP A 10 6.18 5.92 0.61
CA ASP A 10 5.86 4.66 -0.04
C ASP A 10 6.71 3.56 0.59
N ARG A 11 6.10 2.70 1.41
CA ARG A 11 6.66 1.40 1.75
C ARG A 11 5.74 0.35 1.12
N GLY A 12 6.34 -0.45 0.24
CA GLY A 12 5.66 -1.32 -0.71
C GLY A 12 5.26 -2.69 -0.18
N ALA A 13 4.42 -3.35 -0.99
CA ALA A 13 4.01 -4.76 -0.93
C ALA A 13 3.31 -5.21 0.35
N ASP A 14 2.00 -4.98 0.42
CA ASP A 14 1.10 -5.61 1.39
C ASP A 14 -0.11 -6.15 0.61
N GLN A 15 0.07 -7.35 0.04
CA GLN A 15 -1.03 -8.09 -0.59
C GLN A 15 -1.91 -8.77 0.47
N ASP A 16 -1.30 -9.03 1.63
CA ASP A 16 -1.79 -9.79 2.75
C ASP A 16 -1.67 -8.95 4.01
N VAL A 17 -2.81 -8.51 4.56
CA VAL A 17 -2.84 -7.65 5.73
C VAL A 17 -3.15 -8.48 6.98
N ARG A 18 -2.36 -8.30 8.06
CA ARG A 18 -2.56 -9.05 9.30
C ARG A 18 -3.73 -8.49 10.08
N ALA A 19 -4.85 -9.21 10.09
CA ALA A 19 -5.92 -8.94 11.03
C ALA A 19 -5.77 -9.76 12.32
N GLY A 20 -6.28 -9.25 13.45
CA GLY A 20 -6.16 -9.90 14.76
C GLY A 20 -6.73 -11.34 14.85
N TRP A 21 -7.37 -11.84 13.77
CA TRP A 21 -8.02 -13.15 13.67
C TRP A 21 -7.56 -13.93 12.40
N GLY A 22 -6.61 -13.42 11.58
CA GLY A 22 -6.14 -14.06 10.35
C GLY A 22 -5.55 -13.08 9.32
N VAL A 23 -5.10 -13.58 8.16
CA VAL A 23 -4.63 -12.76 7.03
C VAL A 23 -5.81 -12.40 6.14
N LEU A 24 -6.07 -11.11 5.92
CA LEU A 24 -7.07 -10.62 4.97
C LEU A 24 -6.39 -10.10 3.71
N PRO A 25 -6.82 -10.50 2.50
CA PRO A 25 -6.24 -9.94 1.29
C PRO A 25 -6.67 -8.48 1.14
N ARG A 26 -5.71 -7.60 0.82
CA ARG A 26 -5.95 -6.16 0.58
C ARG A 26 -7.11 -5.93 -0.38
N ALA A 27 -7.19 -6.72 -1.44
CA ALA A 27 -8.23 -6.58 -2.46
C ALA A 27 -9.65 -6.72 -1.90
N LEU A 28 -9.87 -7.64 -0.94
CA LEU A 28 -11.16 -7.79 -0.28
C LEU A 28 -11.51 -6.53 0.53
N VAL A 29 -10.54 -6.03 1.32
CA VAL A 29 -10.70 -4.83 2.15
C VAL A 29 -11.06 -3.62 1.28
N VAL A 30 -10.31 -3.39 0.20
CA VAL A 30 -10.51 -2.27 -0.72
C VAL A 30 -11.87 -2.36 -1.43
N ARG A 31 -12.25 -3.55 -1.91
CA ARG A 31 -13.58 -3.74 -2.55
C ARG A 31 -14.73 -3.39 -1.63
N ARG A 32 -14.70 -3.88 -0.37
CA ARG A 32 -15.75 -3.60 0.61
C ARG A 32 -15.87 -2.12 0.95
N LEU A 33 -14.75 -1.42 1.06
CA LEU A 33 -14.74 0.02 1.32
C LEU A 33 -15.25 0.82 0.11
N LEU A 34 -14.93 0.40 -1.12
CA LEU A 34 -15.47 1.02 -2.34
C LEU A 34 -16.98 0.78 -2.50
N GLU A 35 -17.48 -0.41 -2.16
CA GLU A 35 -18.93 -0.70 -2.11
C GLU A 35 -19.65 0.27 -1.18
N ARG A 36 -19.14 0.45 0.05
CA ARG A 36 -19.67 1.42 1.01
C ARG A 36 -19.54 2.87 0.53
N GLN A 37 -18.46 3.21 -0.17
CA GLN A 37 -18.30 4.55 -0.74
C GLN A 37 -19.37 4.84 -1.79
N ARG A 38 -19.66 3.88 -2.67
CA ARG A 38 -20.72 4.01 -3.68
C ARG A 38 -22.11 4.11 -3.06
N ALA A 39 -22.33 3.47 -1.91
CA ALA A 39 -23.55 3.61 -1.12
C ALA A 39 -23.64 4.95 -0.34
N GLY A 40 -22.60 5.79 -0.35
CA GLY A 40 -22.54 7.04 0.43
C GLY A 40 -22.32 6.82 1.93
N GLU A 41 -21.97 5.61 2.34
CA GLU A 41 -21.85 5.21 3.75
C GLU A 41 -20.40 5.21 4.25
N LEU A 42 -19.42 5.47 3.37
CA LEU A 42 -18.02 5.47 3.79
C LEU A 42 -17.72 6.70 4.67
N SER A 43 -17.29 6.45 5.89
CA SER A 43 -16.89 7.48 6.85
C SER A 43 -15.49 7.22 7.37
N ALA A 44 -14.86 8.25 7.95
CA ALA A 44 -13.55 8.10 8.60
C ALA A 44 -13.56 7.02 9.71
N ARG A 45 -14.68 6.89 10.43
CA ARG A 45 -14.86 5.83 11.44
C ARG A 45 -14.75 4.42 10.83
N HIS A 46 -15.32 4.21 9.64
CA HIS A 46 -15.22 2.93 8.93
C HIS A 46 -13.77 2.63 8.51
N VAL A 47 -13.06 3.63 8.00
CA VAL A 47 -11.66 3.48 7.60
C VAL A 47 -10.75 3.21 8.81
N ARG A 48 -10.98 3.91 9.93
CA ARG A 48 -10.28 3.67 11.19
C ARG A 48 -10.48 2.26 11.71
N ALA A 49 -11.73 1.78 11.79
CA ALA A 49 -12.03 0.43 12.26
C ALA A 49 -11.33 -0.64 11.41
N VAL A 50 -11.31 -0.46 10.09
CA VAL A 50 -10.58 -1.36 9.19
C VAL A 50 -9.07 -1.28 9.41
N ALA A 51 -8.52 -0.07 9.50
CA ALA A 51 -7.10 0.16 9.73
C ALA A 51 -6.60 -0.53 11.01
N GLU A 52 -7.34 -0.38 12.11
CA GLU A 52 -7.10 -1.07 13.38
C GLU A 52 -7.23 -2.59 13.22
N THR A 53 -8.27 -3.05 12.54
CA THR A 53 -8.52 -4.49 12.32
C THR A 53 -7.37 -5.15 11.56
N VAL A 54 -6.84 -4.49 10.53
CA VAL A 54 -5.81 -5.03 9.63
C VAL A 54 -4.38 -4.60 10.01
N GLY A 55 -4.19 -3.85 11.10
CA GLY A 55 -2.87 -3.48 11.59
C GLY A 55 -2.09 -2.50 10.70
N VAL A 56 -2.78 -1.61 9.97
CA VAL A 56 -2.15 -0.54 9.15
C VAL A 56 -2.66 0.83 9.57
N SER A 57 -2.02 1.90 9.10
CA SER A 57 -2.52 3.26 9.35
C SER A 57 -3.76 3.59 8.50
N GLU A 58 -4.65 4.45 9.00
CA GLU A 58 -5.78 5.00 8.22
C GLU A 58 -5.31 5.60 6.89
N ARG A 59 -4.18 6.32 6.93
CA ARG A 59 -3.53 6.90 5.76
C ARG A 59 -3.21 5.84 4.69
N THR A 60 -2.77 4.65 5.09
CA THR A 60 -2.48 3.54 4.18
C THR A 60 -3.77 3.06 3.50
N VAL A 61 -4.86 2.92 4.26
CA VAL A 61 -6.16 2.49 3.72
C VAL A 61 -6.70 3.52 2.72
N TRP A 62 -6.65 4.81 3.05
CA TRP A 62 -7.03 5.87 2.11
C TRP A 62 -6.21 5.82 0.82
N ARG A 63 -4.89 5.63 0.91
CA ARG A 63 -4.03 5.46 -0.26
C ARG A 63 -4.45 4.29 -1.13
N TRP A 64 -4.85 3.16 -0.54
CA TRP A 64 -5.32 2.02 -1.31
C TRP A 64 -6.60 2.32 -2.08
N LEU A 65 -7.53 3.08 -1.48
CA LEU A 65 -8.76 3.52 -2.16
C LEU A 65 -8.44 4.44 -3.34
N GLU A 66 -7.51 5.38 -3.17
CA GLU A 66 -7.09 6.27 -4.26
C GLU A 66 -6.44 5.50 -5.41
N GLN A 67 -5.53 4.58 -5.10
CA GLN A 67 -4.93 3.70 -6.10
C GLN A 67 -6.00 2.88 -6.84
N ALA A 68 -6.99 2.36 -6.12
CA ALA A 68 -8.03 1.54 -6.72
C ALA A 68 -8.99 2.34 -7.61
N LYS A 69 -9.31 3.59 -7.25
CA LYS A 69 -10.07 4.48 -8.12
C LYS A 69 -9.29 4.87 -9.37
N ALA A 70 -8.00 5.19 -9.21
CA ALA A 70 -7.15 5.63 -10.32
C ALA A 70 -6.87 4.49 -11.32
N THR A 71 -6.70 3.26 -10.83
CA THR A 71 -6.30 2.12 -11.67
C THR A 71 -7.46 1.17 -12.01
N GLY A 72 -8.59 1.29 -11.32
CA GLY A 72 -9.70 0.33 -11.39
C GLY A 72 -9.42 -1.02 -10.71
N ARG A 73 -8.28 -1.19 -10.01
CA ARG A 73 -7.85 -2.46 -9.41
C ARG A 73 -7.84 -2.38 -7.89
N ALA A 74 -8.35 -3.41 -7.22
CA ALA A 74 -8.38 -3.45 -5.75
C ALA A 74 -7.04 -3.93 -5.17
N GLU A 75 -6.29 -4.68 -5.98
CA GLU A 75 -4.97 -5.20 -5.69
C GLU A 75 -3.95 -4.05 -5.64
N GLY A 76 -2.91 -4.24 -4.82
CA GLY A 76 -1.75 -3.35 -4.88
C GLY A 76 -0.97 -3.55 -6.19
N PRO A 77 -0.20 -2.54 -6.63
CA PRO A 77 0.77 -2.76 -7.70
C PRO A 77 1.73 -3.87 -7.28
N VAL A 78 1.86 -4.90 -8.11
CA VAL A 78 2.86 -5.95 -7.94
C VAL A 78 4.22 -5.29 -8.14
N ARG A 79 4.99 -5.18 -7.06
CA ARG A 79 6.39 -4.77 -7.17
C ARG A 79 7.17 -5.97 -7.67
N GLN A 80 7.50 -5.97 -8.96
CA GLN A 80 8.57 -6.84 -9.44
C GLN A 80 9.84 -6.31 -8.76
N GLY A 81 10.48 -7.15 -7.94
CA GLY A 81 11.78 -6.80 -7.37
C GLY A 81 12.74 -6.47 -8.50
N TYR A 82 13.53 -5.41 -8.35
CA TYR A 82 14.64 -5.18 -9.27
C TYR A 82 15.67 -6.27 -9.00
N VAL A 83 15.83 -7.19 -9.95
CA VAL A 83 16.89 -8.20 -9.90
C VAL A 83 18.15 -7.51 -10.38
N VAL A 84 19.07 -7.25 -9.46
CA VAL A 84 20.42 -6.76 -9.77
C VAL A 84 21.15 -7.91 -10.48
N SER A 85 21.51 -7.71 -11.74
CA SER A 85 22.32 -8.70 -12.46
C SER A 85 23.74 -8.74 -11.91
N ASP A 86 24.46 -9.85 -12.12
CA ASP A 86 25.86 -9.96 -11.71
C ASP A 86 26.73 -8.85 -12.33
N GLU A 87 26.44 -8.42 -13.57
CA GLU A 87 27.12 -7.28 -14.21
C GLU A 87 26.91 -5.96 -13.44
N VAL A 88 25.73 -5.74 -12.87
CA VAL A 88 25.46 -4.56 -12.03
C VAL A 88 26.14 -4.71 -10.66
N TRP A 89 26.32 -5.93 -10.15
CA TRP A 89 27.12 -6.17 -8.94
C TRP A 89 28.59 -5.86 -9.15
N GLU A 90 29.17 -6.25 -10.29
CA GLU A 90 30.55 -5.94 -10.65
C GLU A 90 30.75 -4.41 -10.75
N LEU A 91 29.85 -3.71 -11.45
CA LEU A 91 29.89 -2.25 -11.59
C LEU A 91 29.77 -1.52 -10.23
N LEU A 92 28.97 -2.05 -9.29
CA LEU A 92 28.84 -1.51 -7.94
C LEU A 92 30.03 -1.85 -7.05
N GLY A 93 30.70 -2.99 -7.27
CA GLY A 93 31.95 -3.36 -6.62
C GLY A 93 33.08 -2.39 -6.94
N GLU A 94 33.12 -1.88 -8.17
CA GLU A 94 34.06 -0.83 -8.59
C GLU A 94 33.78 0.54 -7.94
N ALA A 95 32.54 0.80 -7.53
CA ALA A 95 32.15 2.01 -6.79
C ALA A 95 32.32 1.89 -5.26
N GLY A 96 32.68 0.71 -4.75
CA GLY A 96 32.82 0.39 -3.32
C GLY A 96 34.19 0.71 -2.71
N GLY A 97 34.99 1.56 -3.34
CA GLY A 97 36.36 1.84 -2.93
C GLY A 97 36.64 3.32 -2.67
N GLN A 98 35.96 3.97 -1.73
CA GLN A 98 36.48 5.19 -1.10
C GLN A 98 35.92 5.38 0.31
N CYS A 99 36.56 4.72 1.28
CA CYS A 99 36.75 5.30 2.59
C CYS A 99 38.21 5.77 2.65
N LEU A 100 38.44 7.05 2.37
CA LEU A 100 39.62 7.80 2.81
C LEU A 100 39.15 8.90 3.75
#